data_AF-A0A1X1L5E2-F1
#
_entry.id   AF-A0A1X1L5E2-F1
#
_cell.length_a   1.000
_cell.length_b   1.000
_cell.length_c   1.000
_cell.angle_alpha   90.00
_cell.angle_beta   90.00
_cell.angle_gamma   90.00
#
_symmetry.space_group_name_H-M   'P 1'
#
loop_
_entity.id
_entity.type
_entity.pdbx_description
1 polymer ?
#
loop_
_entity_poly.entity_id
_entity_poly.type
_entity_poly.pdbx_seq_one_letter_code
_entity_poly.pdbx_strand_id
1 'polypeptide(L)' 'MDKNQNLTSFQELTTTELNQITGGGWWLDSILDMLTSKIPDQANRYGNHQQM' A
#
# COMPACT_ATOMS: atom_id res chain seq x y z
N MET A 1 -35.60 -10.72 35.04
CA MET A 1 -35.21 -10.58 33.62
C MET A 1 -33.86 -11.26 33.47
N ASP A 2 -33.85 -12.52 33.06
CA ASP A 2 -32.63 -13.24 32.71
C ASP A 2 -32.21 -12.82 31.31
N LYS A 3 -31.48 -11.71 31.21
CA LYS A 3 -30.88 -11.27 29.96
C LYS A 3 -29.44 -10.89 30.22
N ASN A 4 -28.62 -11.91 30.45
CA ASN A 4 -27.18 -11.80 30.23
C ASN A 4 -26.96 -11.73 28.71
N GLN A 5 -27.34 -10.60 28.11
CA GLN A 5 -27.05 -10.30 26.71
C GLN A 5 -25.57 -9.88 26.70
N ASN A 6 -24.69 -10.84 26.42
CA ASN A 6 -23.30 -10.55 26.13
C ASN A 6 -23.25 -9.68 24.87
N LEU A 7 -23.25 -8.36 25.06
CA LEU A 7 -23.26 -7.35 24.00
C LEU A 7 -21.93 -7.25 23.25
N THR A 8 -20.90 -8.00 23.66
CA THR A 8 -19.55 -7.91 23.08
C THR A 8 -18.88 -9.27 23.07
N SER A 9 -19.38 -10.18 22.24
CA SER A 9 -18.59 -11.30 21.75
C SER A 9 -18.17 -11.01 20.32
N PHE A 10 -17.24 -10.06 20.18
CA PHE A 10 -16.57 -9.86 18.89
C PHE A 10 -15.45 -10.88 18.80
N GLN A 11 -15.39 -11.57 17.67
CA GLN A 11 -14.26 -12.41 17.34
C GLN A 11 -13.02 -11.52 17.23
N GLU A 12 -12.00 -11.81 18.04
CA GLU A 12 -10.70 -11.15 17.89
C GLU A 12 -10.09 -11.59 16.55
N LEU A 13 -9.69 -10.60 15.76
CA LEU A 13 -9.10 -10.84 14.44
C LEU A 13 -7.68 -11.36 14.60
N THR A 14 -7.37 -12.38 13.81
CA THR A 14 -5.99 -12.84 13.66
C THR A 14 -5.15 -11.77 12.94
N THR A 15 -3.83 -11.81 13.14
CA THR A 15 -2.89 -10.93 12.42
C THR A 15 -3.04 -11.06 10.89
N THR A 16 -3.37 -12.25 10.40
CA THR A 16 -3.61 -12.49 8.97
C THR A 16 -4.86 -11.76 8.47
N GLU A 17 -5.98 -11.82 9.20
CA GLU A 17 -7.22 -11.12 8.82
C GLU A 17 -7.05 -9.60 8.90
N LEU A 18 -6.35 -9.11 9.92
CA LEU A 18 -5.94 -7.70 10.02
C LEU A 18 -5.07 -7.27 8.84
N ASN A 19 -4.09 -8.10 8.43
CA ASN A 19 -3.25 -7.83 7.27
C ASN A 19 -4.03 -7.86 5.95
N GLN A 20 -5.15 -8.58 5.84
CA GLN A 20 -6.00 -8.52 4.65
C GLN A 20 -6.85 -7.23 4.62
N ILE A 21 -7.35 -6.78 5.77
CA ILE A 21 -8.18 -5.56 5.88
C ILE A 21 -7.34 -4.30 5.72
N THR A 22 -6.25 -4.21 6.49
CA THR A 22 -5.29 -3.10 6.39
C THR A 22 -4.44 -3.24 5.13
N GLY A 23 -4.46 -4.43 4.52
CA GLY A 23 -3.74 -4.76 3.32
C GLY A 23 -2.26 -5.12 3.56
N GLY A 24 -1.69 -4.80 4.71
CA GLY A 24 -0.31 -5.16 5.03
C GLY A 24 0.69 -4.50 4.07
N GLY A 25 1.68 -5.26 3.60
CA GLY A 25 2.82 -4.74 2.82
C GLY A 25 2.49 -4.24 1.40
N TRP A 26 1.40 -4.73 0.79
CA TRP A 26 1.03 -4.40 -0.60
C TRP A 26 0.81 -2.89 -0.87
N TRP A 27 0.44 -2.10 0.15
CA TRP A 27 0.18 -0.67 0.02
C TRP A 27 1.49 0.09 -0.09
N LEU A 28 2.50 -0.33 0.66
CA LEU A 28 3.83 0.25 0.59
C LEU A 28 4.41 0.02 -0.81
N ASP A 29 4.31 -1.21 -1.32
CA ASP A 29 4.76 -1.55 -2.67
C ASP A 29 3.99 -0.76 -3.74
N SER A 30 2.65 -0.67 -3.61
CA SER A 30 1.82 0.10 -4.54
C SER A 30 2.13 1.61 -4.52
N ILE A 31 2.41 2.17 -3.35
CA ILE A 31 2.81 3.57 -3.20
C ILE A 31 4.21 3.79 -3.79
N LEU A 32 5.15 2.90 -3.53
CA LEU A 32 6.50 2.95 -4.09
C LEU A 32 6.48 2.86 -5.61
N ASP A 33 5.69 1.95 -6.19
CA ASP A 33 5.51 1.82 -7.62
C ASP A 33 4.84 3.07 -8.22
N MET A 34 3.85 3.65 -7.55
CA MET A 34 3.22 4.89 -8.00
C MET A 34 4.19 6.09 -7.96
N LEU A 35 5.08 6.14 -6.97
CA LEU A 35 6.07 7.21 -6.82
C LEU A 35 7.22 7.07 -7.82
N THR A 36 7.68 5.84 -8.06
CA THR A 36 8.81 5.56 -8.96
C THR A 36 8.41 5.54 -10.43
N SER A 37 7.19 5.10 -10.77
CA SER A 37 6.67 5.14 -12.15
C SER A 37 6.54 6.55 -12.72
N LYS A 38 6.55 7.58 -11.87
CA LYS A 38 6.48 8.99 -12.27
C LYS A 38 7.83 9.65 -12.48
N ILE A 39 8.95 8.96 -12.25
CA ILE A 39 10.29 9.49 -12.56
C ILE A 39 10.57 9.14 -14.02
N PRO A 40 10.43 10.08 -14.98
CA PRO A 40 10.91 9.83 -16.32
C PRO A 40 12.43 9.76 -16.19
N ASP A 41 13.02 8.72 -16.77
CA ASP A 41 14.47 8.58 -16.89
C ASP A 41 15.03 9.77 -17.70
N GLN A 42 15.35 10.86 -17.02
CA GLN A 42 15.89 12.09 -17.62
C GLN A 42 17.42 12.03 -17.77
N ALA A 43 18.04 10.85 -17.61
CA ALA A 43 19.49 10.72 -17.68
C ALA A 43 20.09 10.92 -19.10
N ASN A 44 19.28 11.01 -20.17
CA ASN A 44 19.78 11.01 -21.57
C ASN A 44 19.32 12.19 -22.46
N ARG A 45 18.92 13.34 -21.92
CA ARG A 45 18.45 14.49 -22.74
C ARG A 45 19.45 15.63 -22.98
N TYR A 46 20.71 15.47 -22.59
CA TYR A 46 21.75 16.51 -22.75
C TYR A 46 22.89 16.14 -23.73
N GLY A 47 22.71 15.10 -24.54
CA GLY A 47 23.79 14.56 -25.38
C GLY A 47 23.70 14.82 -26.89
N ASN A 48 22.93 15.81 -27.37
CA ASN A 48 22.75 15.96 -28.83
C ASN A 48 22.56 17.40 -29.36
N HIS A 49 23.47 18.30 -28.98
CA HIS A 49 23.55 19.66 -29.58
C HIS A 49 24.94 19.97 -30.17
N GLN A 50 25.66 18.99 -30.72
CA GLN A 50 26.99 19.24 -31.31
C GLN A 50 27.28 18.56 -32.66
N GLN A 51 26.29 18.08 -33.41
CA GLN A 51 26.54 17.59 -34.77
C GLN A 51 25.46 18.06 -35.75
N MET A 52 25.70 19.26 -36.29
CA MET A 52 25.54 19.71 -37.69
C MET A 52 25.36 21.24 -37.73
#